data_AF-A0A1W9WUX4-F1
#
_entry.id   AF-A0A1W9WUX4-F1
#
_cell.length_a   1.000
_cell.length_b   1.000
_cell.length_c   1.000
_cell.angle_alpha   90.00
_cell.angle_beta   90.00
_cell.angle_gamma   90.00
#
_symmetry.space_group_name_H-M   'P 1'
#
loop_
_entity.id
_entity.type
_entity.pdbx_description
1 polymer ?
#
loop_
_entity_poly.entity_id
_entity_poly.type
_entity_poly.pdbx_seq_one_letter_code
_entity_poly.pdbx_strand_id
1 'polypeptide(L)'
;MCKELIRILLFFLAISALISLLSHTPSDPSIHNAKSAEHIHNLLGRPGAWLSGVLIGLFGLGAFWVPVLLLGESILFFTRHQKRTILPTIGGGLLLAASTGTLCAFQQDYYLIFGKKVSGGGMIGIPMKMFFVSHLGHTGGGIALMLLWITGLILVSGLSAWLILCGNRCQKSALF
;
A
#
# COMPACT_ATOMS: atom_id res chain seq x y z
N MET A 1 -25.26 6.34 -12.58
CA MET A 1 -25.56 4.91 -12.35
C MET A 1 -24.31 4.02 -12.27
N CYS A 2 -23.68 3.53 -13.35
CA CYS A 2 -22.55 2.58 -13.20
C CYS A 2 -21.36 3.12 -12.37
N LYS A 3 -21.05 4.43 -12.51
CA LYS A 3 -19.97 5.08 -11.73
C LYS A 3 -20.24 5.14 -10.23
N GLU A 4 -21.51 5.23 -9.82
CA GLU A 4 -21.88 5.27 -8.39
C GLU A 4 -21.80 3.87 -7.78
N LEU A 5 -22.25 2.85 -8.52
CA LEU A 5 -22.13 1.45 -8.11
C LEU A 5 -20.66 1.03 -7.92
N ILE A 6 -19.78 1.42 -8.85
CA ILE A 6 -18.34 1.14 -8.75
C ILE A 6 -17.75 1.75 -7.47
N ARG A 7 -18.18 2.95 -7.08
CA ARG A 7 -17.67 3.62 -5.86
C ARG A 7 -18.13 2.93 -4.59
N ILE A 8 -19.41 2.55 -4.51
CA ILE A 8 -19.96 1.82 -3.36
C ILE A 8 -19.25 0.47 -3.24
N LEU A 9 -19.02 -0.21 -4.37
CA LEU A 9 -18.27 -1.46 -4.41
C LEU A 9 -16.82 -1.29 -3.94
N LEU A 10 -16.12 -0.25 -4.40
CA LEU A 10 -14.75 0.06 -3.95
C LEU A 10 -14.70 0.37 -2.45
N PHE A 11 -15.64 1.16 -1.94
CA PHE A 11 -15.73 1.48 -0.52
C PHE A 11 -15.96 0.22 0.33
N PHE A 12 -16.90 -0.62 -0.08
CA PHE A 12 -17.16 -1.90 0.57
C PHE A 12 -15.92 -2.81 0.54
N LEU A 13 -15.27 -2.94 -0.62
CA LEU A 13 -14.07 -3.73 -0.79
C LEU A 13 -12.92 -3.22 0.10
N ALA A 14 -12.78 -1.91 0.25
CA ALA A 14 -11.75 -1.31 1.08
C ALA A 14 -11.96 -1.62 2.57
N ILE A 15 -13.20 -1.50 3.06
CA ILE A 15 -13.56 -1.88 4.43
C ILE A 15 -13.36 -3.38 4.64
N SER A 16 -13.80 -4.21 3.69
CA SER A 16 -13.59 -5.65 3.76
C SER A 16 -12.10 -6.01 3.81
N ALA A 17 -11.27 -5.38 2.97
CA ALA A 17 -9.82 -5.57 3.00
C ALA A 17 -9.23 -5.14 4.34
N LEU A 18 -9.65 -4.00 4.90
CA LEU A 18 -9.17 -3.52 6.20
C LEU A 18 -9.54 -4.49 7.34
N ILE A 19 -10.79 -4.92 7.42
CA ILE A 19 -11.26 -5.90 8.41
C ILE A 19 -10.49 -7.21 8.27
N SER A 20 -10.26 -7.65 7.03
CA SER A 20 -9.48 -8.84 6.74
C SER A 20 -8.03 -8.72 7.23
N LEU A 21 -7.36 -7.58 6.99
CA LEU A 21 -5.99 -7.35 7.45
C LEU A 21 -5.91 -7.27 8.98
N LEU A 22 -6.83 -6.56 9.63
CA LEU A 22 -6.85 -6.40 11.08
C LEU A 22 -7.17 -7.71 11.81
N SER A 23 -8.03 -8.55 11.23
CA SER A 23 -8.37 -9.87 11.79
C SER A 23 -7.41 -10.99 11.37
N HIS A 24 -6.39 -10.69 10.54
CA HIS A 24 -5.44 -11.67 10.04
C HIS A 24 -4.79 -12.48 11.16
N THR A 25 -4.71 -13.80 11.00
CA THR A 25 -3.96 -14.69 11.92
C THR A 25 -2.96 -15.53 11.13
N PRO A 26 -1.70 -15.63 11.60
CA PRO A 26 -0.71 -16.49 10.93
C PRO A 26 -1.14 -17.96 10.84
N SER A 27 -1.99 -18.41 11.75
CA SER A 27 -2.55 -19.77 11.81
C SER A 27 -3.66 -20.03 10.78
N ASP A 28 -4.21 -18.99 10.14
CA ASP A 28 -5.29 -19.13 9.16
C ASP A 28 -4.77 -19.71 7.82
N PRO A 29 -5.60 -20.45 7.07
CA PRO A 29 -5.19 -21.06 5.81
C PRO A 29 -4.91 -19.96 4.77
N SER A 30 -3.69 -19.95 4.24
CA SER A 30 -3.25 -18.97 3.23
C SER A 30 -2.22 -19.61 2.28
N ILE A 31 -1.87 -18.91 1.19
CA ILE A 31 -0.84 -19.39 0.25
C ILE A 31 0.49 -19.70 0.97
N HIS A 32 0.80 -18.92 2.01
CA HIS A 32 2.02 -19.09 2.80
C HIS A 32 1.86 -20.09 3.96
N ASN A 33 0.64 -20.56 4.24
CA ASN A 33 0.37 -21.53 5.30
C ASN A 33 -0.71 -22.53 4.84
N ALA A 34 -0.25 -23.66 4.31
CA ALA A 34 -1.09 -24.75 3.82
C ALA A 34 -1.71 -25.61 4.93
N LYS A 35 -1.59 -25.22 6.20
CA LYS A 35 -2.25 -25.92 7.30
C LYS A 35 -3.77 -25.76 7.17
N SER A 36 -4.49 -26.88 7.22
CA SER A 36 -5.92 -26.88 7.51
C SER A 36 -6.12 -26.32 8.91
N ALA A 37 -6.49 -25.05 9.03
CA ALA A 37 -6.91 -24.52 10.32
C ALA A 37 -8.27 -25.14 10.68
N GLU A 38 -8.36 -25.79 11.84
CA GLU A 38 -9.65 -26.25 12.40
C GLU A 38 -10.64 -25.09 12.53
N HIS A 39 -10.14 -23.89 12.82
CA HIS A 39 -10.93 -22.67 12.93
C HIS A 39 -10.28 -21.51 12.17
N ILE A 40 -11.06 -20.87 11.30
CA ILE A 40 -10.67 -19.63 10.60
C ILE A 40 -10.99 -18.45 11.52
N HIS A 41 -9.96 -17.69 11.89
CA HIS A 41 -10.09 -16.56 12.82
C HIS A 41 -10.35 -15.23 12.10
N ASN A 42 -10.13 -15.18 10.78
CA ASN A 42 -10.45 -14.01 9.98
C ASN A 42 -11.97 -13.73 9.98
N LEU A 43 -12.36 -12.49 10.24
CA LEU A 43 -13.77 -12.10 10.36
C LEU A 43 -14.55 -12.23 9.04
N LEU A 44 -13.85 -12.21 7.90
CA LEU A 44 -14.45 -12.46 6.59
C LEU A 44 -14.30 -13.92 6.13
N GLY A 45 -13.95 -14.82 7.05
CA GLY A 45 -13.76 -16.23 6.77
C GLY A 45 -12.62 -16.51 5.80
N ARG A 46 -12.74 -17.60 5.04
CA ARG A 46 -11.72 -18.10 4.11
C ARG A 46 -11.24 -17.09 3.06
N PRO A 47 -12.10 -16.31 2.36
CA PRO A 47 -11.62 -15.35 1.38
C PRO A 47 -10.83 -14.20 2.02
N GLY A 48 -11.22 -13.77 3.22
CA GLY A 48 -10.46 -12.79 4.00
C GLY A 48 -9.08 -13.32 4.40
N ALA A 49 -9.03 -14.54 4.96
CA ALA A 49 -7.76 -15.17 5.34
C ALA A 49 -6.76 -15.26 4.17
N TRP A 50 -7.25 -15.60 2.97
CA TRP A 50 -6.43 -15.62 1.76
C TRP A 50 -5.97 -14.23 1.34
N LEU A 51 -6.88 -13.26 1.26
CA LEU A 51 -6.55 -11.90 0.85
C LEU A 51 -5.50 -11.27 1.78
N SER A 52 -5.72 -11.34 3.09
CA SER A 52 -4.79 -10.81 4.10
C SER A 52 -3.45 -11.55 4.08
N GLY A 53 -3.45 -12.88 3.98
CA GLY A 53 -2.24 -13.69 3.94
C GLY A 53 -1.37 -13.43 2.70
N VAL A 54 -1.97 -13.15 1.55
CA VAL A 54 -1.23 -12.75 0.34
C VAL A 54 -0.66 -11.34 0.52
N LEU A 55 -1.47 -10.38 0.93
CA LEU A 55 -1.03 -8.99 1.05
C LEU A 55 0.08 -8.82 2.11
N ILE A 56 -0.12 -9.37 3.31
CA ILE A 56 0.87 -9.34 4.39
C ILE A 56 2.10 -10.17 4.01
N GLY A 57 1.92 -11.32 3.37
CA GLY A 57 3.06 -12.14 2.93
C GLY A 57 3.94 -11.43 1.90
N LEU A 58 3.35 -10.68 0.98
CA LEU A 58 4.09 -9.95 -0.06
C LEU A 58 4.71 -8.65 0.45
N PHE A 59 3.91 -7.80 1.10
CA PHE A 59 4.29 -6.42 1.45
C PHE A 59 4.53 -6.19 2.94
N GLY A 60 4.26 -7.17 3.81
CA GLY A 60 4.32 -7.00 5.25
C GLY A 60 3.36 -5.92 5.74
N LEU A 61 3.85 -4.98 6.53
CA LEU A 61 3.08 -3.82 6.99
C LEU A 61 2.69 -2.86 5.86
N GLY A 62 3.41 -2.90 4.73
CA GLY A 62 3.03 -2.16 3.53
C GLY A 62 1.64 -2.49 3.00
N ALA A 63 1.12 -3.67 3.33
CA ALA A 63 -0.21 -4.13 2.93
C ALA A 63 -1.35 -3.19 3.38
N PHE A 64 -1.18 -2.47 4.48
CA PHE A 64 -2.19 -1.54 5.01
C PHE A 64 -2.45 -0.34 4.09
N TRP A 65 -1.57 -0.07 3.13
CA TRP A 65 -1.85 0.95 2.11
C TRP A 65 -2.95 0.51 1.14
N VAL A 66 -3.16 -0.78 0.90
CA VAL A 66 -4.20 -1.26 -0.03
C VAL A 66 -5.61 -0.75 0.36
N PRO A 67 -6.13 -0.98 1.58
CA PRO A 67 -7.43 -0.46 1.97
C PRO A 67 -7.46 1.07 2.01
N VAL A 68 -6.37 1.74 2.41
CA VAL A 68 -6.28 3.21 2.44
C VAL A 68 -6.39 3.81 1.04
N LEU A 69 -5.70 3.22 0.06
CA LEU A 69 -5.74 3.65 -1.33
C LEU A 69 -7.12 3.41 -1.94
N LEU A 70 -7.73 2.25 -1.68
CA LEU A 70 -9.09 1.95 -2.16
C LEU A 70 -10.13 2.93 -1.57
N LEU A 71 -10.03 3.25 -0.28
CA LEU A 71 -10.87 4.27 0.36
C LEU A 71 -10.61 5.65 -0.25
N GLY A 72 -9.35 6.05 -0.42
CA GLY A 72 -8.97 7.32 -1.04
C GLY A 72 -9.55 7.47 -2.43
N GLU A 73 -9.47 6.45 -3.28
CA GLU A 73 -10.06 6.45 -4.61
C GLU A 73 -11.60 6.55 -4.55
N SER A 74 -12.26 5.87 -3.61
CA SER A 74 -13.74 5.93 -3.46
C SER A 74 -14.25 7.35 -3.15
N ILE A 75 -13.46 8.13 -2.40
CA ILE A 75 -13.76 9.51 -1.98
C ILE A 75 -13.33 10.51 -3.06
N LEU A 76 -12.10 10.40 -3.57
CA LEU A 76 -11.56 11.34 -4.55
C LEU A 76 -12.34 11.32 -5.88
N PHE A 77 -12.92 10.17 -6.23
CA PHE A 77 -13.84 10.06 -7.38
C PHE A 77 -15.08 10.95 -7.24
N PHE A 78 -15.44 11.39 -6.02
CA PHE A 78 -16.53 12.35 -5.78
C PHE A 78 -16.18 13.77 -6.21
N THR A 79 -14.90 14.16 -6.17
CA THR A 79 -14.50 15.57 -6.17
C THR A 79 -13.89 16.02 -7.51
N ARG A 80 -13.43 15.10 -8.38
CA ARG A 80 -12.67 15.48 -9.59
C ARG A 80 -13.21 14.80 -10.86
N HIS A 81 -13.66 15.61 -11.81
CA HIS A 81 -13.99 15.22 -13.19
C HIS A 81 -12.76 15.00 -14.11
N GLN A 82 -11.55 15.14 -13.58
CA GLN A 82 -10.34 15.10 -14.38
C GLN A 82 -9.94 13.65 -14.70
N LYS A 83 -9.57 13.39 -15.96
CA LYS A 83 -9.03 12.10 -16.43
C LYS A 83 -7.74 11.77 -15.67
N ARG A 84 -7.86 11.08 -14.54
CA ARG A 84 -6.72 10.45 -13.89
C ARG A 84 -6.33 9.20 -14.65
N THR A 85 -5.04 9.05 -14.93
CA THR A 85 -4.50 7.80 -15.45
C THR A 85 -4.44 6.81 -14.29
N ILE A 86 -5.13 5.68 -14.42
CA ILE A 86 -5.21 4.64 -13.38
C ILE A 86 -3.85 3.96 -13.16
N LEU A 87 -3.05 3.84 -14.21
CA LEU A 87 -1.77 3.16 -14.21
C LEU A 87 -0.73 3.75 -13.23
N PRO A 88 -0.43 5.07 -13.22
CA PRO A 88 0.49 5.66 -12.24
C PRO A 88 -0.05 5.61 -10.81
N THR A 89 -1.36 5.64 -10.59
CA THR A 89 -1.94 5.48 -9.25
C THR A 89 -1.68 4.07 -8.72
N ILE A 90 -1.90 3.04 -9.53
CA ILE A 90 -1.61 1.65 -9.15
C ILE A 90 -0.10 1.47 -8.93
N GLY A 91 0.73 1.93 -9.86
CA GLY A 91 2.20 1.84 -9.74
C GLY A 91 2.74 2.59 -8.52
N GLY A 92 2.24 3.80 -8.27
CA GLY A 92 2.57 4.59 -7.08
C GLY A 92 2.12 3.90 -5.80
N GLY A 93 0.92 3.31 -5.79
CA GLY A 93 0.41 2.56 -4.64
C GLY A 93 1.25 1.33 -4.31
N LEU A 94 1.66 0.57 -5.32
CA LEU A 94 2.55 -0.58 -5.16
C LEU A 94 3.94 -0.15 -4.67
N LEU A 95 4.51 0.91 -5.26
CA LEU A 95 5.78 1.48 -4.83
C LEU A 95 5.72 1.92 -3.37
N LEU A 96 4.61 2.53 -2.97
CA LEU A 96 4.39 3.04 -1.63
C LEU A 96 4.19 1.91 -0.60
N ALA A 97 3.45 0.87 -0.96
CA ALA A 97 3.32 -0.34 -0.15
C ALA A 97 4.69 -1.03 0.03
N ALA A 98 5.44 -1.23 -1.06
CA ALA A 98 6.75 -1.88 -1.03
C ALA A 98 7.79 -1.08 -0.23
N SER A 99 7.87 0.24 -0.44
CA SER A 99 8.78 1.12 0.30
C SER A 99 8.43 1.20 1.78
N THR A 100 7.13 1.29 2.13
CA THR A 100 6.69 1.26 3.53
C THR A 100 7.07 -0.07 4.20
N GLY A 101 6.79 -1.20 3.55
CA GLY A 101 7.18 -2.51 4.08
C GLY A 101 8.70 -2.63 4.28
N THR A 102 9.47 -2.15 3.31
CA THR A 102 10.94 -2.15 3.40
C THR A 102 11.43 -1.26 4.56
N LEU A 103 10.87 -0.06 4.72
CA LEU A 103 11.20 0.84 5.83
C LEU A 103 10.85 0.22 7.19
N CYS A 104 9.70 -0.45 7.30
CA CYS A 104 9.35 -1.19 8.51
C CYS A 104 10.35 -2.31 8.80
N ALA A 105 10.76 -3.07 7.77
CA ALA A 105 11.79 -4.09 7.93
C ALA A 105 13.15 -3.54 8.37
N PHE A 106 13.50 -2.29 8.03
CA PHE A 106 14.71 -1.64 8.50
C PHE A 106 14.72 -1.43 10.02
N GLN A 107 13.55 -1.15 10.60
CA GLN A 107 13.42 -0.90 12.02
C GLN A 107 13.25 -2.21 12.80
N GLN A 108 12.33 -3.08 12.38
CA GLN A 108 12.04 -4.36 13.02
C GLN A 108 11.57 -5.39 11.98
N ASP A 109 12.05 -6.63 12.09
CA ASP A 109 11.66 -7.69 11.15
C ASP A 109 10.21 -8.16 11.36
N TYR A 110 9.70 -8.07 12.60
CA TYR A 110 8.34 -8.43 12.98
C TYR A 110 7.71 -7.40 13.92
N TYR A 111 6.42 -7.15 13.71
CA TYR A 111 5.60 -6.29 14.54
C TYR A 111 4.47 -7.10 15.17
N LEU A 112 4.11 -6.74 16.41
CA LEU A 112 2.96 -7.30 17.11
C LEU A 112 1.75 -6.41 16.88
N ILE A 113 0.86 -6.83 15.99
CA ILE A 113 -0.42 -6.18 15.74
C ILE A 113 -1.51 -7.03 16.37
N PHE A 114 -2.25 -6.48 17.35
CA PHE A 114 -3.29 -7.20 18.11
C PHE A 114 -2.80 -8.54 18.69
N GLY A 115 -1.55 -8.59 19.18
CA GLY A 115 -0.94 -9.80 19.73
C GLY A 115 -0.48 -10.83 18.69
N LYS A 116 -0.54 -10.50 17.39
CA LYS A 116 -0.17 -11.39 16.29
C LYS A 116 1.10 -10.89 15.60
N LYS A 117 1.99 -11.82 15.27
CA LYS A 117 3.27 -11.51 14.59
C LYS A 117 3.02 -11.27 13.11
N VAL A 118 3.35 -10.06 12.66
CA VAL A 118 3.25 -9.62 11.26
C VAL A 118 4.63 -9.23 10.77
N SER A 119 5.04 -9.70 9.60
CA SER A 119 6.34 -9.32 9.02
C SER A 119 6.36 -7.84 8.65
N GLY A 120 7.45 -7.14 8.96
CA GLY A 120 7.64 -5.73 8.58
C GLY A 120 7.64 -5.54 7.06
N GLY A 121 8.46 -6.31 6.34
CA GLY A 121 8.69 -6.11 4.90
C GLY A 121 8.11 -7.16 3.97
N GLY A 122 7.71 -8.33 4.46
CA GLY A 122 7.24 -9.42 3.61
C GLY A 122 8.27 -9.86 2.57
N MET A 123 7.80 -10.63 1.57
CA MET A 123 8.63 -11.24 0.54
C MET A 123 9.32 -10.22 -0.39
N ILE A 124 8.72 -9.05 -0.60
CA ILE A 124 9.28 -8.01 -1.48
C ILE A 124 10.21 -7.07 -0.70
N GLY A 125 9.79 -6.65 0.51
CA GLY A 125 10.51 -5.63 1.26
C GLY A 125 11.81 -6.14 1.90
N ILE A 126 11.88 -7.41 2.30
CA ILE A 126 13.10 -8.00 2.89
C ILE A 126 14.28 -8.01 1.89
N PRO A 127 14.15 -8.55 0.66
CA PRO A 127 15.24 -8.51 -0.32
C PRO A 127 15.54 -7.08 -0.78
N MET A 128 14.54 -6.21 -0.90
CA MET A 128 14.79 -4.78 -1.15
C MET A 128 15.66 -4.16 -0.05
N LYS A 129 15.35 -4.41 1.23
CA LYS A 129 16.17 -3.94 2.36
C LYS A 129 17.61 -4.39 2.21
N MET A 130 17.84 -5.69 1.98
CA MET A 130 19.20 -6.23 1.82
C MET A 130 19.94 -5.60 0.65
N PHE A 131 19.26 -5.37 -0.48
CA PHE A 131 19.84 -4.71 -1.64
C PHE A 131 20.28 -3.28 -1.33
N PHE A 132 19.42 -2.48 -0.69
CA PHE A 132 19.73 -1.09 -0.34
C PHE A 132 20.84 -1.00 0.72
N VAL A 133 20.81 -1.85 1.75
CA VAL A 133 21.86 -1.87 2.78
C VAL A 133 23.21 -2.28 2.17
N SER A 134 23.23 -3.27 1.26
CA SER A 134 24.46 -3.75 0.63
C SER A 134 25.13 -2.70 -0.24
N HIS A 135 24.36 -1.91 -1.01
CA HIS A 135 24.92 -0.93 -1.96
C HIS A 135 25.15 0.46 -1.37
N LEU A 136 24.27 0.93 -0.48
CA LEU A 136 24.25 2.31 0.02
C LEU A 136 24.56 2.42 1.53
N GLY A 137 24.74 1.28 2.20
CA GLY A 137 24.81 1.22 3.65
C GLY A 137 23.47 1.49 4.33
N HIS A 138 23.46 1.41 5.66
CA HIS A 138 22.22 1.53 6.44
C HIS A 138 21.58 2.93 6.33
N THR A 139 22.38 3.99 6.41
CA THR A 139 21.91 5.38 6.33
C THR A 139 21.48 5.76 4.92
N GLY A 140 22.29 5.43 3.91
CA GLY A 140 21.99 5.74 2.51
C GLY A 140 20.77 4.97 2.00
N GLY A 141 20.62 3.69 2.39
CA GLY A 141 19.45 2.88 2.07
C GLY A 141 18.15 3.47 2.62
N GLY A 142 18.16 3.95 3.88
CA GLY A 142 17.01 4.62 4.49
C GLY A 142 16.60 5.89 3.74
N ILE A 143 17.56 6.73 3.36
CA ILE A 143 17.30 7.95 2.58
C ILE A 143 16.73 7.62 1.19
N ALA A 144 17.32 6.64 0.49
CA ALA A 144 16.83 6.21 -0.82
C ALA A 144 15.39 5.67 -0.74
N LEU A 145 15.07 4.89 0.29
CA LEU A 145 13.71 4.38 0.52
C LEU A 145 12.72 5.49 0.86
N MET A 146 13.12 6.50 1.64
CA MET A 146 12.30 7.69 1.90
C MET A 146 11.98 8.44 0.60
N LEU A 147 12.94 8.58 -0.30
CA LEU A 147 12.72 9.19 -1.62
C LEU A 147 11.73 8.39 -2.47
N LEU A 148 11.86 7.05 -2.49
CA LEU A 148 10.91 6.18 -3.18
C LEU A 148 9.50 6.27 -2.58
N TRP A 149 9.41 6.35 -1.25
CA TRP A 149 8.15 6.50 -0.53
C TRP A 149 7.43 7.81 -0.89
N ILE A 150 8.16 8.94 -0.88
CA ILE A 150 7.64 10.25 -1.30
C ILE A 150 7.22 10.21 -2.77
N THR A 151 8.01 9.57 -3.64
CA THR A 151 7.67 9.41 -5.06
C THR A 151 6.37 8.64 -5.23
N GLY A 152 6.16 7.56 -4.47
CA GLY A 152 4.91 6.82 -4.42
C GLY A 152 3.72 7.69 -4.01
N LEU A 153 3.90 8.55 -2.99
CA LEU A 153 2.84 9.45 -2.51
C LEU A 153 2.43 10.46 -3.57
N ILE A 154 3.41 11.02 -4.29
CA ILE A 154 3.16 11.97 -5.38
C ILE A 154 2.38 11.29 -6.51
N LEU A 155 2.77 10.07 -6.89
CA LEU A 155 2.09 9.30 -7.94
C LEU A 155 0.64 8.97 -7.56
N VAL A 156 0.39 8.52 -6.32
CA VAL A 156 -0.95 8.22 -5.80
C VAL A 156 -1.82 9.47 -5.67
N SER A 157 -1.25 10.55 -5.13
CA SER A 157 -2.00 11.79 -4.88
C SER A 157 -2.40 12.48 -6.18
N GLY A 158 -1.82 12.10 -7.33
CA GLY A 158 -2.18 12.64 -8.64
C GLY A 158 -2.09 14.17 -8.69
N LEU A 159 -1.46 14.78 -7.68
CA LEU A 159 -0.90 16.11 -7.68
C LEU A 159 0.28 15.99 -8.60
N SER A 160 -0.05 16.06 -9.88
CA SER A 160 0.86 15.95 -10.98
C SER A 160 2.12 16.75 -10.64
N ALA A 161 3.28 16.12 -10.84
CA ALA A 161 4.57 16.82 -10.91
C ALA A 161 4.48 18.08 -11.80
N TRP A 162 3.49 18.13 -12.70
CA TRP A 162 3.07 19.30 -13.47
C TRP A 162 2.58 20.50 -12.63
N LEU A 163 1.80 20.37 -11.55
CA LEU A 163 1.38 21.55 -10.77
C LEU A 163 2.55 22.14 -9.96
N ILE A 164 3.46 21.28 -9.48
CA ILE A 164 4.66 21.70 -8.72
C ILE A 164 5.74 22.28 -9.67
N LEU A 165 5.92 21.70 -10.86
CA LEU A 165 6.90 22.19 -11.86
C LEU A 165 6.34 23.31 -12.77
N CYS A 166 5.04 23.37 -13.02
CA CYS A 166 4.38 24.34 -13.91
C CYS A 166 3.69 25.47 -13.14
N GLY A 167 3.46 25.35 -11.83
CA GLY A 167 3.09 26.48 -10.97
C GLY A 167 4.09 27.64 -11.06
N ASN A 168 5.36 27.33 -11.32
CA ASN A 168 6.40 28.33 -11.60
C ASN A 168 6.45 28.82 -13.06
N ARG A 169 5.75 28.18 -14.01
CA ARG A 169 5.73 28.60 -15.43
C ARG A 169 4.47 29.37 -15.82
N CYS A 170 3.31 29.14 -15.18
CA CYS A 170 2.10 29.90 -15.50
C CYS A 170 2.09 31.34 -14.94
N GLN A 171 2.92 31.67 -13.95
CA GLN A 171 2.99 33.05 -13.43
C GLN A 171 3.89 33.98 -14.27
N LYS A 172 4.76 33.43 -15.14
CA LYS A 172 5.66 34.23 -15.99
C LYS A 172 5.09 34.60 -17.36
N SER A 173 3.93 34.04 -17.75
CA SER A 173 3.32 34.31 -19.06
C SER A 173 2.20 35.37 -19.02
N ALA A 174 1.86 35.89 -17.83
CA ALA A 174 0.85 36.95 -17.64
C ALA A 174 1.49 38.33 -17.44
N LEU A 175 2.80 38.45 -17.70
CA LEU A 175 3.61 39.64 -17.47
C LEU A 175 4.48 39.95 -18.69
N PHE A 176 3.93 39.83 -19.90
CA PHE A 176 4.42 40.46 -21.13
C PHE A 176 3.25 40.70 -22.08
#